data_AF-A0AAD5V3B3-F1
#
_entry.id   AF-A0AAD5V3B3-F1
#
_cell.length_a   1.000
_cell.length_b   1.000
_cell.length_c   1.000
_cell.angle_alpha   90.00
_cell.angle_beta   90.00
_cell.angle_gamma   90.00
#
_symmetry.space_group_name_H-M   'P 1'
#
loop_
_entity.id
_entity.type
_entity.pdbx_description
1 polymer ?
#
loop_
_entity_poly.entity_id
_entity_poly.type
_entity_poly.pdbx_seq_one_letter_code
_entity_poly.pdbx_strand_id
1 'polypeptide(L)'
;MSQHAPHSHLNGIPQHTHEKISLVHSSRTDLNILPEAFYDAFFSEAAKTRKSDPIRDLFHLEHVPGVISLLAGRPNSSTFPITSLHFTARDPSNPMSEIPIELSSQELQVALQYSLTSGLPSLCDWLYGLQEVSHTRKQTDDWKLSVGAGSQDLINKAVVALVNPRDPVLIESPAYAYVVPVTSSVDDPPP
;
A
#
# COMPACT_ATOMS: atom_id res chain seq x y z
N MET A 1 50.24 -21.14 6.52
CA MET A 1 49.71 -19.92 7.16
C MET A 1 49.42 -18.95 6.03
N SER A 2 48.24 -18.44 5.73
CA SER A 2 46.92 -18.34 6.35
C SER A 2 45.99 -18.01 5.17
N GLN A 3 45.01 -18.84 4.77
CA GLN A 3 43.60 -18.95 5.20
C GLN A 3 42.66 -18.72 4.00
N HIS A 4 41.66 -19.59 3.93
CA HIS A 4 40.56 -19.70 2.96
C HIS A 4 39.39 -18.75 3.32
N ALA A 5 38.75 -18.13 2.31
CA ALA A 5 37.29 -18.03 1.97
C ALA A 5 36.21 -17.79 3.07
N PRO A 6 34.91 -17.54 2.76
CA PRO A 6 34.24 -16.83 1.65
C PRO A 6 33.08 -15.88 2.10
N HIS A 7 32.37 -15.28 1.13
CA HIS A 7 30.97 -14.77 1.11
C HIS A 7 30.24 -14.34 2.41
N SER A 8 29.60 -13.18 2.38
CA SER A 8 28.18 -13.09 2.79
C SER A 8 27.46 -11.87 2.21
N HIS A 9 26.33 -12.16 1.55
CA HIS A 9 25.23 -11.22 1.40
C HIS A 9 24.69 -10.94 2.81
N LEU A 10 24.80 -9.71 3.29
CA LEU A 10 24.24 -9.31 4.58
C LEU A 10 23.55 -7.94 4.44
N ASN A 11 22.22 -8.04 4.43
CA ASN A 11 21.27 -7.18 5.12
C ASN A 11 21.17 -5.71 4.67
N GLY A 12 20.23 -5.48 3.77
CA GLY A 12 19.64 -4.16 3.58
C GLY A 12 18.84 -3.73 4.81
N ILE A 13 19.49 -3.08 5.77
CA ILE A 13 19.04 -1.93 6.56
C ILE A 13 20.33 -1.25 7.06
N PRO A 14 20.59 0.05 6.81
CA PRO A 14 21.71 0.73 7.45
C PRO A 14 21.44 0.81 8.97
N GLN A 15 22.33 0.26 9.79
CA GLN A 15 22.32 0.53 11.22
C GLN A 15 22.66 2.00 11.45
N HIS A 16 21.72 2.77 11.99
CA HIS A 16 22.02 4.11 12.48
C HIS A 16 22.87 4.01 13.74
N THR A 17 24.18 4.21 13.61
CA THR A 17 25.07 4.43 14.74
C THR A 17 24.69 5.76 15.41
N HIS A 18 24.47 5.72 16.73
CA HIS A 18 24.18 6.89 17.55
C HIS A 18 25.35 7.90 17.51
N GLU A 19 25.30 8.86 16.60
CA GLU A 19 26.01 10.12 16.72
C GLU A 19 24.95 11.23 16.84
N LYS A 20 25.11 12.09 17.86
CA LYS A 20 24.20 13.21 18.13
C LYS A 20 24.27 14.18 16.95
N ILE A 21 23.37 14.00 15.99
CA ILE A 21 23.06 15.03 15.00
C ILE A 21 22.22 16.07 15.72
N SER A 22 22.85 17.21 16.01
CA SER A 22 22.15 18.42 16.43
C SER A 22 21.00 18.67 15.46
N LEU A 23 19.77 18.62 15.99
CA LEU A 23 18.54 18.96 15.27
C LEU A 23 18.60 20.42 14.85
N VAL A 24 19.23 20.68 13.70
CA VAL A 24 18.92 21.84 12.89
C VAL A 24 17.44 21.67 12.56
N HIS A 25 16.60 22.56 13.09
CA HIS A 25 15.22 22.69 12.65
C HIS A 25 15.26 22.94 11.15
N SER A 26 15.15 21.87 10.36
CA SER A 26 15.00 21.97 8.92
C SER A 26 13.71 22.73 8.68
N SER A 27 13.86 23.99 8.25
CA SER A 27 12.76 24.81 7.79
C SER A 27 12.00 24.00 6.74
N ARG A 28 10.70 23.83 6.97
CA ARG A 28 9.74 23.20 6.06
C ARG A 28 10.04 23.65 4.63
N THR A 29 10.60 22.77 3.80
CA THR A 29 10.63 23.04 2.36
C THR A 29 9.19 22.87 1.93
N ASP A 30 8.47 23.98 1.78
CA ASP A 30 7.13 23.95 1.22
C ASP A 30 7.23 23.28 -0.15
N LEU A 31 6.67 22.06 -0.25
CA LEU A 31 6.65 21.33 -1.51
C LEU A 31 5.86 22.19 -2.50
N ASN A 32 6.44 22.45 -3.67
CA ASN A 32 5.76 23.18 -4.73
C ASN A 32 4.73 22.25 -5.40
N ILE A 33 3.57 22.11 -4.76
CA ILE A 33 2.45 21.31 -5.25
C ILE A 33 1.72 22.15 -6.29
N LEU A 34 1.64 21.62 -7.52
CA LEU A 34 0.92 22.28 -8.60
C LEU A 34 -0.60 22.07 -8.45
N PRO A 35 -1.43 22.90 -9.09
CA PRO A 35 -2.88 22.70 -9.07
C PRO A 35 -3.28 21.33 -9.63
N GLU A 36 -4.38 20.75 -9.13
CA GLU A 36 -4.91 19.43 -9.56
C GLU A 36 -5.02 19.30 -11.08
N ALA A 37 -5.52 20.35 -11.75
CA ALA A 37 -5.66 20.40 -13.21
C ALA A 37 -4.35 20.18 -13.98
N PHE A 38 -3.19 20.49 -13.38
CA PHE A 38 -1.89 20.16 -13.97
C PHE A 38 -1.68 18.64 -14.02
N TYR A 39 -2.02 17.93 -12.94
CA TYR A 39 -1.85 16.48 -12.84
C TYR A 39 -2.90 15.72 -13.64
N ASP A 40 -4.13 16.23 -13.73
CA ASP A 40 -5.24 15.60 -14.48
C ASP A 40 -4.93 15.36 -15.96
N ALA A 41 -4.08 16.21 -16.54
CA ALA A 41 -3.64 16.08 -17.91
C ALA A 41 -2.82 14.80 -18.17
N PHE A 42 -2.22 14.21 -17.14
CA PHE A 42 -1.37 13.01 -17.24
C PHE A 42 -2.13 11.71 -17.00
N PHE A 43 -3.39 11.75 -16.59
CA PHE A 43 -4.19 10.53 -16.52
C PHE A 43 -4.54 10.01 -17.91
N SER A 44 -4.57 8.69 -18.04
CA SER A 44 -5.08 8.03 -19.24
C SER A 44 -6.58 8.28 -19.43
N GLU A 45 -7.07 8.14 -20.65
CA GLU A 45 -8.51 8.23 -20.94
C GLU A 45 -9.30 7.13 -20.20
N ALA A 46 -8.70 5.95 -20.04
CA ALA A 46 -9.27 4.87 -19.24
C ALA A 46 -9.38 5.24 -17.74
N ALA A 47 -8.46 6.02 -17.20
CA ALA A 47 -8.53 6.49 -15.82
C ALA A 47 -9.60 7.58 -15.64
N LYS A 48 -9.64 8.56 -16.55
CA LYS A 48 -10.61 9.68 -16.52
C LYS A 48 -12.07 9.24 -16.61
N THR A 49 -12.32 8.09 -17.23
CA THR A 49 -13.68 7.53 -17.37
C THR A 49 -14.16 6.75 -16.14
N ARG A 50 -13.28 6.45 -15.16
CA ARG A 50 -13.67 5.77 -13.92
C ARG A 50 -14.52 6.69 -13.05
N LYS A 51 -15.56 6.12 -12.45
CA LYS A 51 -16.45 6.80 -11.51
C LYS A 51 -16.27 6.23 -10.11
N SER A 52 -16.56 7.03 -9.08
CA SER A 52 -16.65 6.53 -7.72
C SER A 52 -17.74 5.45 -7.63
N ASP A 53 -17.55 4.50 -6.72
CA ASP A 53 -18.55 3.48 -6.44
C ASP A 53 -19.63 4.09 -5.52
N PRO A 54 -20.87 4.30 -6.02
CA PRO A 54 -21.92 4.93 -5.25
C PRO A 54 -22.32 4.12 -4.01
N ILE A 55 -22.06 2.80 -3.99
CA ILE A 55 -22.32 1.96 -2.82
C ILE A 55 -21.30 2.28 -1.73
N ARG A 56 -20.03 2.48 -2.09
CA ARG A 56 -18.96 2.82 -1.14
C ARG A 56 -19.16 4.20 -0.53
N ASP A 57 -19.66 5.14 -1.32
CA ASP A 57 -19.98 6.48 -0.83
C ASP A 57 -21.04 6.44 0.29
N LEU A 58 -21.87 5.40 0.36
CA LEU A 58 -22.90 5.23 1.39
C LEU A 58 -22.44 4.42 2.62
N PHE A 59 -21.26 3.79 2.60
CA PHE A 59 -20.79 2.94 3.72
C PHE A 59 -20.69 3.69 5.06
N HIS A 60 -20.37 4.99 5.03
CA HIS A 60 -20.30 5.79 6.25
C HIS A 60 -21.64 5.84 7.01
N LEU A 61 -22.77 5.65 6.32
CA LEU A 61 -24.10 5.63 6.92
C LEU A 61 -24.36 4.39 7.79
N GLU A 62 -23.63 3.29 7.56
CA GLU A 62 -23.74 2.07 8.40
C GLU A 62 -23.31 2.33 9.85
N HIS A 63 -22.45 3.32 10.05
CA HIS A 63 -21.94 3.67 11.37
C HIS A 63 -22.81 4.72 12.09
N VAL A 64 -23.89 5.20 11.48
CA VAL A 64 -24.78 6.20 12.07
C VAL A 64 -25.71 5.52 13.07
N PRO A 65 -25.67 5.88 14.37
CA PRO A 65 -26.52 5.27 15.38
C PRO A 65 -28.02 5.44 15.06
N GLY A 66 -28.80 4.37 15.23
CA GLY A 66 -30.24 4.37 14.98
C GLY A 66 -30.65 4.11 13.52
N VAL A 67 -29.68 4.03 12.60
CA VAL A 67 -29.94 3.63 11.21
C VAL A 67 -29.83 2.12 11.08
N ILE A 68 -30.86 1.47 10.54
CA ILE A 68 -30.79 0.08 10.09
C ILE A 68 -30.25 0.10 8.66
N SER A 69 -29.01 -0.34 8.48
CA SER A 69 -28.45 -0.51 7.14
C SER A 69 -29.11 -1.71 6.45
N LEU A 70 -29.91 -1.43 5.42
CA LEU A 70 -30.26 -2.39 4.36
C LEU A 70 -29.39 -2.16 3.12
N LEU A 71 -28.35 -1.32 3.26
CA LEU A 71 -27.32 -1.08 2.27
C LEU A 71 -26.30 -2.22 2.32
N ALA A 72 -25.61 -2.43 1.21
CA ALA A 72 -24.50 -3.35 1.04
C ALA A 72 -24.89 -4.81 1.27
N GLY A 73 -24.52 -5.69 0.33
CA GLY A 73 -24.66 -7.14 0.50
C GLY A 73 -23.66 -7.68 1.53
N ARG A 74 -23.62 -7.10 2.73
CA ARG A 74 -22.64 -7.37 3.77
C ARG A 74 -23.13 -8.57 4.61
N PRO A 75 -22.51 -9.75 4.47
CA PRO A 75 -22.94 -10.94 5.20
C PRO A 75 -22.79 -10.74 6.71
N ASN A 76 -23.68 -11.37 7.48
CA ASN A 76 -23.58 -11.37 8.94
C ASN A 76 -22.32 -12.16 9.35
N SER A 77 -21.50 -11.58 10.22
CA SER A 77 -20.25 -12.19 10.64
C SER A 77 -20.43 -13.52 11.37
N SER A 78 -21.60 -13.78 11.97
CA SER A 78 -21.93 -15.07 12.59
C SER A 78 -22.01 -16.22 11.59
N THR A 79 -22.11 -15.93 10.28
CA THR A 79 -22.14 -16.97 9.23
C THR A 79 -20.75 -17.29 8.68
N PHE A 80 -19.70 -16.62 9.16
CA PHE A 80 -18.34 -16.89 8.71
C PHE A 80 -17.86 -18.24 9.25
N PRO A 81 -17.33 -19.14 8.38
CA PRO A 81 -16.99 -20.51 8.79
C PRO A 81 -15.64 -20.61 9.52
N ILE A 82 -14.95 -19.49 9.75
CA ILE A 82 -13.65 -19.44 10.43
C ILE A 82 -13.88 -18.85 11.83
N THR A 83 -13.62 -19.64 12.86
CA THR A 83 -13.92 -19.30 14.27
C THR A 83 -12.73 -18.76 15.04
N SER A 84 -11.50 -19.09 14.63
CA SER A 84 -10.26 -18.58 15.21
C SER A 84 -9.12 -18.59 14.21
N LEU A 85 -8.11 -17.75 14.45
CA LEU A 85 -6.87 -17.70 13.66
C LEU A 85 -5.71 -17.43 14.62
N HIS A 86 -4.79 -18.38 14.69
CA HIS A 86 -3.59 -18.33 15.52
C HIS A 86 -2.37 -18.77 14.70
N PHE A 87 -1.27 -18.04 14.80
CA PHE A 87 -0.01 -18.35 14.13
C PHE A 87 1.17 -17.82 14.95
N THR A 88 2.39 -18.20 14.58
CA THR A 88 3.61 -17.68 15.19
C THR A 88 4.43 -16.89 14.16
N ALA A 89 5.17 -15.89 14.63
CA ALA A 89 6.13 -15.14 13.84
C ALA A 89 7.50 -15.20 14.49
N ARG A 90 8.59 -15.28 13.70
CA ARG A 90 9.95 -15.20 14.26
C ARG A 90 10.19 -13.84 14.89
N ASP A 91 10.78 -13.84 16.08
CA ASP A 91 11.14 -12.61 16.78
C ASP A 91 12.28 -11.89 16.03
N PRO A 92 12.09 -10.63 15.59
CA PRO A 92 13.14 -9.88 14.91
C PRO A 92 14.36 -9.60 15.80
N SER A 93 14.22 -9.64 17.13
CA SER A 93 15.31 -9.42 18.09
C SER A 93 16.03 -10.71 18.47
N ASN A 94 15.39 -11.87 18.31
CA ASN A 94 15.95 -13.17 18.61
C ASN A 94 15.48 -14.24 17.60
N PRO A 95 16.30 -14.57 16.58
CA PRO A 95 15.91 -15.52 15.53
C PRO A 95 15.59 -16.95 16.01
N MET A 96 15.96 -17.30 17.24
CA MET A 96 15.67 -18.60 17.86
C MET A 96 14.34 -18.60 18.65
N SER A 97 13.66 -17.46 18.73
CA SER A 97 12.39 -17.29 19.43
C SER A 97 11.24 -17.02 18.45
N GLU A 98 10.04 -17.43 18.85
CA GLU A 98 8.80 -17.17 18.12
C GLU A 98 7.81 -16.41 19.02
N ILE A 99 7.03 -15.54 18.39
CA ILE A 99 6.00 -14.73 19.02
C ILE A 99 4.63 -15.30 18.59
N PRO A 100 3.80 -15.77 19.53
CA PRO A 100 2.44 -16.20 19.23
C PRO A 100 1.56 -14.99 18.93
N ILE A 101 0.72 -15.13 17.90
CA ILE A 101 -0.24 -14.11 17.46
C ILE A 101 -1.60 -14.79 17.36
N GLU A 102 -2.58 -14.22 18.05
CA GLU A 102 -3.97 -14.67 18.04
C GLU A 102 -4.86 -13.47 17.73
N LEU A 103 -5.77 -13.64 16.77
CA LEU A 103 -6.79 -12.63 16.50
C LEU A 103 -7.96 -12.79 17.48
N SER A 104 -8.38 -11.69 18.10
CA SER A 104 -9.64 -11.65 18.84
C SER A 104 -10.82 -11.94 17.90
N SER A 105 -11.95 -12.37 18.47
CA SER A 105 -13.16 -12.61 17.68
C SER A 105 -13.60 -11.37 16.89
N GLN A 106 -13.38 -10.17 17.41
CA GLN A 106 -13.71 -8.91 16.74
C GLN A 106 -12.77 -8.64 15.56
N GLU A 107 -11.46 -8.82 15.75
CA GLU A 107 -10.47 -8.65 14.68
C GLU A 107 -10.69 -9.65 13.55
N LEU A 108 -11.01 -10.91 13.88
CA LEU A 108 -11.32 -11.93 12.89
C LEU A 108 -12.56 -11.58 12.08
N GLN A 109 -13.62 -11.07 12.71
CA GLN A 109 -14.82 -10.62 12.01
C GLN A 109 -14.54 -9.46 11.06
N VAL A 110 -13.69 -8.51 11.45
CA VAL A 110 -13.27 -7.40 10.58
C VAL A 110 -12.42 -7.90 9.42
N ALA A 111 -11.47 -8.81 9.68
CA ALA A 111 -10.56 -9.35 8.68
C ALA A 111 -11.28 -10.15 7.58
N LEU A 112 -12.38 -10.82 7.92
CA LEU A 112 -13.17 -11.62 6.98
C LEU A 112 -14.28 -10.82 6.28
N GLN A 113 -14.50 -9.57 6.66
CA GLN A 113 -15.54 -8.71 6.10
C GLN A 113 -14.98 -7.80 5.00
N TYR A 114 -15.88 -7.35 4.11
CA TYR A 114 -15.56 -6.24 3.21
C TYR A 114 -15.07 -5.02 3.99
N SER A 115 -13.94 -4.46 3.57
CA SER A 115 -13.30 -3.30 4.19
C SER A 115 -13.14 -2.16 3.20
N LEU A 116 -12.64 -1.02 3.67
CA LEU A 116 -12.36 0.16 2.85
C LEU A 116 -11.38 -0.19 1.73
N THR A 117 -11.59 0.38 0.54
CA THR A 117 -10.69 0.20 -0.61
C THR A 117 -9.26 0.68 -0.30
N SER A 118 -9.11 1.66 0.61
CA SER A 118 -7.81 2.14 1.08
C SER A 118 -7.04 1.11 1.91
N GLY A 119 -7.71 0.08 2.43
CA GLY A 119 -7.18 -0.88 3.39
C GLY A 119 -7.75 -0.68 4.80
N LEU A 120 -7.37 -1.58 5.71
CA LEU A 120 -7.72 -1.48 7.13
C LEU A 120 -7.03 -0.25 7.75
N PRO A 121 -7.76 0.62 8.49
CA PRO A 121 -7.17 1.84 9.06
C PRO A 121 -5.91 1.60 9.88
N SER A 122 -5.90 0.58 10.75
CA SER A 122 -4.73 0.23 11.57
C SER A 122 -3.50 -0.15 10.74
N LEU A 123 -3.70 -0.82 9.61
CA LEU A 123 -2.63 -1.15 8.67
C LEU A 123 -2.15 0.10 7.93
N CYS A 124 -3.07 0.95 7.48
CA CYS A 124 -2.74 2.21 6.83
C CYS A 124 -1.91 3.13 7.76
N ASP A 125 -2.31 3.28 9.02
CA ASP A 125 -1.61 4.08 10.02
C ASP A 125 -0.18 3.56 10.25
N TRP A 126 -0.03 2.23 10.37
CA TRP A 126 1.29 1.61 10.48
C TRP A 126 2.16 1.89 9.24
N LEU A 127 1.59 1.78 8.04
CA LEU A 127 2.30 2.06 6.79
C LEU A 127 2.69 3.54 6.66
N TYR A 128 1.84 4.47 7.09
CA TYR A 128 2.20 5.90 7.16
C TYR A 128 3.38 6.14 8.11
N GLY A 129 3.37 5.51 9.29
CA GLY A 129 4.50 5.54 10.22
C GLY A 129 5.78 4.99 9.61
N LEU A 130 5.70 3.90 8.83
CA LEU A 130 6.83 3.37 8.09
C LEU A 130 7.37 4.39 7.07
N GLN A 131 6.50 5.09 6.34
CA GLN A 131 6.94 6.15 5.41
C GLN A 131 7.63 7.32 6.14
N GLU A 132 7.13 7.69 7.32
CA GLU A 132 7.77 8.72 8.14
C GLU A 132 9.17 8.30 8.59
N VAL A 133 9.34 7.06 9.06
CA VAL A 133 10.64 6.54 9.49
C VAL A 133 11.61 6.37 8.32
N SER A 134 11.17 5.77 7.21
CA SER A 134 12.05 5.42 6.09
C SER A 134 12.34 6.59 5.15
N HIS A 135 11.43 7.56 5.04
CA HIS A 135 11.51 8.65 4.06
C HIS A 135 11.40 10.04 4.67
N THR A 136 11.28 10.16 6.01
CA THR A 136 11.07 11.46 6.70
C THR A 136 9.82 12.20 6.17
N ARG A 137 8.85 11.44 5.66
CA ARG A 137 7.63 11.97 5.06
C ARG A 137 6.45 11.78 6.00
N LYS A 138 6.07 12.86 6.69
CA LYS A 138 4.91 12.87 7.58
C LYS A 138 3.62 12.71 6.79
N GLN A 139 2.60 12.15 7.43
CA GLN A 139 1.25 12.13 6.88
C GLN A 139 0.68 13.55 6.85
N THR A 140 0.34 14.00 5.65
CA THR A 140 -0.15 15.34 5.32
C THR A 140 -1.13 15.23 4.16
N ASP A 141 -1.90 16.29 3.88
CA ASP A 141 -2.96 16.25 2.86
C ASP A 141 -2.45 16.25 1.40
N ASP A 142 -1.14 16.46 1.18
CA ASP A 142 -0.49 16.52 -0.12
C ASP A 142 -0.14 15.14 -0.71
N TRP A 143 -0.27 14.06 0.05
CA TRP A 143 -0.05 12.71 -0.47
C TRP A 143 -0.87 11.66 0.27
N LYS A 144 -1.10 10.53 -0.40
CA LYS A 144 -1.86 9.42 0.15
C LYS A 144 -1.18 8.09 -0.14
N LEU A 145 -1.49 7.10 0.68
CA LEU A 145 -1.07 5.72 0.50
C LEU A 145 -2.18 4.91 -0.17
N SER A 146 -1.80 3.96 -1.02
CA SER A 146 -2.71 2.96 -1.60
C SER A 146 -2.14 1.57 -1.35
N VAL A 147 -2.96 0.68 -0.78
CA VAL A 147 -2.62 -0.73 -0.57
C VAL A 147 -3.10 -1.54 -1.78
N GLY A 148 -2.24 -2.41 -2.31
CA GLY A 148 -2.55 -3.29 -3.43
C GLY A 148 -2.12 -4.73 -3.17
N ALA A 149 -2.46 -5.62 -4.11
CA ALA A 149 -2.15 -7.04 -4.02
C ALA A 149 -0.70 -7.34 -4.48
N GLY A 150 0.26 -6.60 -3.92
CA GLY A 150 1.67 -6.68 -4.29
C GLY A 150 2.10 -5.66 -5.36
N SER A 151 3.42 -5.57 -5.57
CA SER A 151 4.03 -4.58 -6.47
C SER A 151 3.58 -4.75 -7.93
N GLN A 152 3.37 -5.98 -8.38
CA GLN A 152 2.96 -6.30 -9.74
C GLN A 152 1.57 -5.74 -10.08
N ASP A 153 0.62 -5.89 -9.16
CA ASP A 153 -0.73 -5.32 -9.25
C ASP A 153 -0.67 -3.78 -9.27
N LEU A 154 0.14 -3.19 -8.39
CA LEU A 154 0.28 -1.73 -8.31
C LEU A 154 0.97 -1.13 -9.54
N ILE A 155 2.00 -1.78 -10.09
CA ILE A 155 2.64 -1.37 -11.34
C ILE A 155 1.62 -1.40 -12.49
N ASN A 156 0.84 -2.48 -12.60
CA ASN A 156 -0.19 -2.58 -13.62
C ASN A 156 -1.24 -1.47 -13.48
N LYS A 157 -1.74 -1.22 -12.27
CA LYS A 157 -2.70 -0.14 -12.00
C LYS A 157 -2.11 1.24 -12.32
N ALA A 158 -0.84 1.48 -12.01
CA ALA A 158 -0.16 2.73 -12.32
C ALA A 158 0.00 2.95 -13.83
N VAL A 159 0.39 1.90 -14.57
CA VAL A 159 0.47 1.96 -16.04
C VAL A 159 -0.90 2.23 -16.66
N VAL A 160 -1.94 1.49 -16.26
CA VAL A 160 -3.31 1.74 -16.73
C VAL A 160 -3.81 3.14 -16.36
N ALA A 161 -3.36 3.69 -15.22
CA ALA A 161 -3.77 5.03 -14.78
C ALA A 161 -3.10 6.15 -15.58
N LEU A 162 -1.87 5.96 -16.05
CA LEU A 162 -1.01 7.03 -16.56
C LEU A 162 -0.64 6.91 -18.05
N VAL A 163 -0.85 5.75 -18.65
CA VAL A 163 -0.36 5.45 -20.01
C VAL A 163 -1.56 5.10 -20.90
N ASN A 164 -1.70 5.80 -22.02
CA ASN A 164 -2.62 5.44 -23.10
C ASN A 164 -1.93 4.53 -24.11
N PRO A 165 -2.69 3.82 -24.96
CA PRO A 165 -2.12 3.12 -26.10
C PRO A 165 -1.24 4.06 -26.92
N ARG A 166 -0.03 3.60 -27.26
CA ARG A 166 1.01 4.29 -28.04
C ARG A 166 1.70 5.46 -27.33
N ASP A 167 1.45 5.70 -26.04
CA ASP A 167 2.20 6.67 -25.27
C ASP A 167 3.65 6.18 -25.06
N PRO A 168 4.67 7.05 -25.21
CA PRO A 168 6.04 6.67 -24.94
C PRO A 168 6.28 6.52 -23.43
N VAL A 169 6.91 5.41 -23.02
CA VAL A 169 7.31 5.15 -21.63
C VAL A 169 8.84 4.98 -21.56
N LEU A 170 9.46 5.60 -20.56
CA LEU A 170 10.88 5.44 -20.28
C LEU A 170 11.09 4.27 -19.33
N ILE A 171 11.97 3.34 -19.70
CA ILE A 171 12.37 2.18 -18.89
C ILE A 171 13.90 2.07 -18.85
N GLU A 172 14.43 1.58 -17.74
CA GLU A 172 15.87 1.33 -17.59
C GLU A 172 16.34 0.15 -18.45
N SER A 173 17.64 0.08 -18.73
CA SER A 173 18.26 -1.05 -19.45
C SER A 173 19.46 -1.57 -18.66
N PRO A 174 19.39 -2.77 -18.05
CA PRO A 174 18.26 -3.72 -18.08
C PRO A 174 17.10 -3.30 -17.14
N ALA A 175 15.86 -3.55 -17.56
CA ALA A 175 14.65 -3.36 -16.74
C ALA A 175 14.26 -4.62 -15.97
N TYR A 176 13.43 -4.45 -14.92
CA TYR A 176 12.69 -5.55 -14.32
C TYR A 176 11.77 -6.21 -15.36
N ALA A 177 11.91 -7.52 -15.56
CA ALA A 177 11.33 -8.26 -16.69
C ALA A 177 9.81 -8.11 -16.84
N TYR A 178 9.07 -7.86 -15.75
CA TYR A 178 7.62 -7.72 -15.80
C TYR A 178 7.15 -6.33 -16.28
N VAL A 179 8.01 -5.30 -16.23
CA VAL A 179 7.60 -3.94 -16.65
C VAL A 179 7.32 -3.90 -18.15
N VAL A 180 8.18 -4.54 -18.95
CA VAL A 180 8.06 -4.57 -20.42
C VAL A 180 6.68 -5.07 -20.90
N PRO A 181 6.20 -6.27 -20.51
CA PRO A 181 4.91 -6.77 -20.95
C PRO A 181 3.72 -5.93 -20.48
N VAL A 182 3.77 -5.36 -19.26
CA VAL A 182 2.71 -4.47 -18.76
C VAL A 182 2.59 -3.20 -19.58
N THR A 183 3.73 -2.61 -19.95
CA THR A 183 3.73 -1.41 -20.78
C THR A 183 3.27 -1.69 -22.20
N SER A 184 3.61 -2.85 -22.77
CA SER A 184 3.17 -3.22 -24.12
C SER A 184 1.71 -3.66 -24.18
N SER A 185 1.14 -4.22 -23.11
CA SER A 185 -0.26 -4.70 -23.10
C SER A 185 -1.29 -3.58 -23.20
N VAL A 186 -0.89 -2.33 -22.95
CA VAL A 186 -1.78 -1.17 -23.14
C VAL A 186 -2.12 -0.96 -24.62
N ASP A 187 -1.26 -1.41 -25.53
CA ASP A 187 -1.50 -1.31 -26.99
C ASP A 187 -2.49 -2.36 -27.50
N ASP A 188 -2.79 -3.38 -26.71
CA ASP A 188 -3.75 -4.40 -27.09
C ASP A 188 -5.18 -3.85 -26.97
N PRO A 189 -6.05 -4.11 -27.97
CA PRO A 189 -7.46 -3.76 -27.84
C PRO A 189 -8.07 -4.50 -26.64
N PRO A 190 -9.03 -3.89 -25.92
CA PRO A 190 -9.71 -4.58 -24.85
C PRO A 190 -10.38 -5.86 -25.39
N PRO A 191 -10.39 -6.95 -24.60
CA PRO A 191 -11.02 -8.21 -24.99
C PRO A 191 -12.53 -8.09 -25.22
#